data_AF-A0A8H3BKI3-F1
#
_entry.id   AF-A0A8H3BKI3-F1
#
_cell.length_a   1.000
_cell.length_b   1.000
_cell.length_c   1.000
_cell.angle_alpha   90.00
_cell.angle_beta   90.00
_cell.angle_gamma   90.00
#
_symmetry.space_group_name_H-M   'P 1'
#
loop_
_entity.id
_entity.type
_entity.pdbx_description
1 polymer ?
#
loop_
_entity_poly.entity_id
_entity_poly.type
_entity_poly.pdbx_seq_one_letter_code
_entity_poly.pdbx_strand_id
1 'polypeptide(L)'
;MATLRGTESATSRQVGGIWEEDNKIVVGIDIGTTQSAVSLTYLAKGERQEIHRISKWPGQGEQDQGAKIPTVIWYNLETKKAELFGAEALSRDGRDTAEDRGWFLAKHFKLHLQPKDLQKDNLKLDPLPPGVSLSKIYSDFLRYLLKHTKAFVEKRIPLGKQIWEKYRPTMEVVIAHPNGWSTSEQAFLRAATIDSGFVDLNKASKQVQFVTEAEASIHYCVHHSSLSNKLQPGTNLVSFSCVKPGSLTLFK
;
A
#
# COMPACT_ATOMS: atom_id res chain seq x y z
N MET A 1 -7.87 -23.08 -37.67
CA MET A 1 -8.64 -22.44 -36.58
C MET A 1 -7.67 -21.77 -35.65
N ALA A 2 -7.45 -20.46 -35.81
CA ALA A 2 -6.55 -19.68 -34.97
C ALA A 2 -7.30 -19.26 -33.70
N THR A 3 -6.87 -19.77 -32.56
CA THR A 3 -7.39 -19.41 -31.24
C THR A 3 -6.90 -18.00 -30.89
N LEU A 4 -7.84 -17.07 -30.72
CA LEU A 4 -7.57 -15.72 -30.25
C LEU A 4 -6.95 -15.78 -28.84
N ARG A 5 -5.67 -15.38 -28.73
CA ARG A 5 -5.07 -15.07 -27.43
C ARG A 5 -5.75 -13.81 -26.89
N GLY A 6 -6.52 -13.97 -25.82
CA GLY A 6 -7.06 -12.86 -25.05
C GLY A 6 -5.91 -12.01 -24.49
N THR A 7 -6.04 -10.70 -24.64
CA THR A 7 -5.17 -9.70 -24.00
C THR A 7 -5.38 -9.76 -22.49
N GLU A 8 -4.42 -10.34 -21.76
CA GLU A 8 -4.37 -10.21 -20.29
C GLU A 8 -4.22 -8.73 -19.92
N SER A 9 -5.19 -8.19 -19.18
CA SER A 9 -5.10 -6.85 -18.61
C SER A 9 -4.01 -6.85 -17.53
N ALA A 10 -2.98 -6.02 -17.68
CA ALA A 10 -1.86 -5.91 -16.73
C ALA A 10 -2.27 -5.51 -15.29
N THR A 11 -3.55 -5.18 -15.07
CA THR A 11 -4.09 -4.70 -13.80
C THR A 11 -4.69 -5.79 -12.91
N SER A 12 -4.96 -7.00 -13.42
CA SER A 12 -5.64 -8.04 -12.63
C SER A 12 -5.15 -9.45 -12.98
N ARG A 13 -5.07 -10.35 -11.97
CA ARG A 13 -4.49 -11.69 -12.09
C ARG A 13 -5.15 -12.70 -11.18
N GLN A 14 -5.38 -13.92 -11.67
CA GLN A 14 -5.91 -15.01 -10.87
C GLN A 14 -4.84 -15.59 -9.93
N VAL A 15 -5.18 -15.80 -8.66
CA VAL A 15 -4.28 -16.33 -7.63
C VAL A 15 -4.99 -17.42 -6.83
N GLY A 16 -4.39 -18.60 -6.74
CA GLY A 16 -4.91 -19.69 -5.90
C GLY A 16 -6.12 -20.45 -6.46
N GLY A 17 -6.77 -21.21 -5.57
CA GLY A 17 -7.95 -22.02 -5.85
C GLY A 17 -9.27 -21.26 -5.70
N ILE A 18 -10.38 -22.00 -5.70
CA ILE A 18 -11.71 -21.47 -5.44
C ILE A 18 -11.78 -20.97 -4.00
N TRP A 19 -12.39 -19.79 -3.78
CA TRP A 19 -12.64 -19.26 -2.44
C TRP A 19 -13.90 -19.90 -1.85
N GLU A 20 -13.79 -20.54 -0.69
CA GLU A 20 -14.90 -21.31 -0.08
C GLU A 20 -15.54 -20.61 1.14
N GLU A 21 -14.90 -19.58 1.68
CA GLU A 21 -15.42 -18.84 2.83
C GLU A 21 -16.40 -17.73 2.39
N ASP A 22 -16.89 -16.96 3.37
CA ASP A 22 -17.75 -15.81 3.11
C ASP A 22 -17.05 -14.74 2.27
N ASN A 23 -17.86 -14.01 1.51
CA ASN A 23 -17.37 -12.95 0.64
C ASN A 23 -16.68 -11.85 1.46
N LYS A 24 -15.50 -11.41 1.03
CA LYS A 24 -14.79 -10.32 1.70
C LYS A 24 -13.90 -9.52 0.76
N ILE A 25 -13.65 -8.27 1.16
CA ILE A 25 -12.68 -7.39 0.51
C ILE A 25 -11.38 -7.46 1.31
N VAL A 26 -10.27 -7.69 0.62
CA VAL A 26 -8.93 -7.62 1.21
C VAL A 26 -8.09 -6.60 0.43
N VAL A 27 -7.45 -5.68 1.15
CA VAL A 27 -6.59 -4.64 0.59
C VAL A 27 -5.17 -4.84 1.12
N GLY A 28 -4.21 -5.05 0.21
CA GLY A 28 -2.79 -5.08 0.53
C GLY A 28 -2.16 -3.71 0.30
N ILE A 29 -1.46 -3.17 1.31
CA ILE A 29 -0.80 -1.87 1.25
C ILE A 29 0.68 -2.03 1.57
N ASP A 30 1.54 -1.55 0.67
CA ASP A 30 2.96 -1.34 0.91
C ASP A 30 3.24 0.16 0.89
N ILE A 31 3.49 0.75 2.06
CA ILE A 31 3.92 2.15 2.16
C ILE A 31 5.45 2.15 2.13
N GLY A 32 6.07 2.44 0.99
CA GLY A 32 7.52 2.57 0.91
C GLY A 32 8.02 3.98 1.26
N THR A 33 9.34 4.13 1.40
CA THR A 33 9.94 5.44 1.75
C THR A 33 9.74 6.48 0.64
N THR A 34 9.77 6.05 -0.62
CA THR A 34 9.68 6.91 -1.81
C THR A 34 8.46 6.62 -2.68
N GLN A 35 8.03 5.36 -2.72
CA GLN A 35 6.93 4.87 -3.53
C GLN A 35 6.10 3.90 -2.70
N SER A 36 4.80 3.93 -2.88
CA SER A 36 3.83 3.04 -2.24
C SER A 36 3.04 2.28 -3.30
N ALA A 37 2.47 1.14 -2.93
CA ALA A 37 1.63 0.35 -3.81
C ALA A 37 0.40 -0.16 -3.06
N VAL A 38 -0.70 -0.33 -3.79
CA VAL A 38 -1.93 -0.94 -3.26
C VAL A 38 -2.41 -2.03 -4.19
N SER A 39 -2.74 -3.17 -3.60
CA SER A 39 -3.45 -4.26 -4.25
C SER A 39 -4.76 -4.54 -3.53
N LEU A 40 -5.69 -5.16 -4.24
CA LEU A 40 -7.03 -5.44 -3.79
C LEU A 40 -7.45 -6.79 -4.33
N THR A 41 -8.16 -7.57 -3.54
CA THR A 41 -8.97 -8.69 -4.04
C THR A 41 -10.37 -8.63 -3.44
N TYR A 42 -11.36 -8.96 -4.26
CA TYR A 42 -12.69 -9.32 -3.77
C TYR A 42 -12.79 -10.84 -3.83
N LEU A 43 -12.82 -11.46 -2.65
CA LEU A 43 -12.94 -12.90 -2.51
C LEU A 43 -14.43 -13.23 -2.52
N ALA A 44 -14.92 -13.84 -3.59
CA ALA A 44 -16.29 -14.27 -3.73
C ALA A 44 -16.39 -15.80 -3.61
N LYS A 45 -17.33 -16.27 -2.79
CA LYS A 45 -17.56 -17.69 -2.54
C LYS A 45 -17.88 -18.43 -3.84
N GLY A 46 -17.18 -19.53 -4.09
CA GLY A 46 -17.31 -20.32 -5.31
C GLY A 46 -16.55 -19.76 -6.51
N GLU A 47 -15.88 -18.61 -6.38
CA GLU A 47 -15.16 -17.97 -7.48
C GLU A 47 -13.64 -18.12 -7.33
N ARG A 48 -12.94 -17.99 -8.46
CA ARG A 48 -11.47 -17.86 -8.47
C ARG A 48 -11.08 -16.49 -7.96
N GLN A 49 -10.03 -16.46 -7.15
CA GLN A 49 -9.55 -15.21 -6.57
C GLN A 49 -8.78 -14.42 -7.62
N GLU A 50 -9.03 -13.12 -7.69
CA GLU A 50 -8.36 -12.21 -8.61
C GLU A 50 -7.76 -11.02 -7.85
N ILE A 51 -6.44 -10.84 -7.98
CA ILE A 51 -5.74 -9.70 -7.40
C ILE A 51 -5.70 -8.58 -8.42
N HIS A 52 -6.28 -7.44 -8.05
CA HIS A 52 -6.23 -6.19 -8.78
C HIS A 52 -5.15 -5.27 -8.20
N ARG A 53 -4.28 -4.76 -9.06
CA ARG A 53 -3.32 -3.71 -8.69
C ARG A 53 -3.92 -2.34 -8.96
N ILE A 54 -3.91 -1.48 -7.94
CA ILE A 54 -4.36 -0.11 -8.07
C ILE A 54 -3.28 0.66 -8.84
N SER A 55 -3.62 1.03 -10.08
CA SER A 55 -2.68 1.59 -11.08
C SER A 55 -3.15 2.90 -11.69
N LYS A 56 -4.34 3.38 -11.31
CA LYS A 56 -4.85 4.69 -11.74
C LYS A 56 -4.92 5.61 -10.54
N TRP A 57 -3.92 6.45 -10.40
CA TRP A 57 -3.80 7.43 -9.33
C TRP A 57 -4.02 8.86 -9.85
N PRO A 58 -4.56 9.79 -9.06
CA PRO A 58 -4.62 11.20 -9.43
C PRO A 58 -3.23 11.76 -9.79
N GLY A 59 -3.18 12.60 -10.83
CA GLY A 59 -1.94 13.20 -11.31
C GLY A 59 -1.00 12.24 -12.05
N GLN A 60 -1.36 10.96 -12.20
CA GLN A 60 -0.61 10.00 -13.01
C GLN A 60 -1.16 9.98 -14.45
N GLY A 61 -0.27 10.17 -15.43
CA GLY A 61 -0.66 10.20 -16.84
C GLY A 61 -1.23 8.88 -17.33
N GLU A 62 -2.10 8.90 -18.34
CA GLU A 62 -2.76 7.69 -18.85
C GLU A 62 -1.79 6.62 -19.42
N GLN A 63 -0.59 7.04 -19.83
CA GLN A 63 0.48 6.15 -20.30
C GLN A 63 1.36 5.58 -19.18
N ASP A 64 1.28 6.15 -17.97
CA ASP A 64 2.05 5.66 -16.84
C ASP A 64 1.30 4.51 -16.18
N GLN A 65 1.67 3.28 -16.58
CA GLN A 65 1.10 2.03 -16.09
C GLN A 65 1.70 1.59 -14.74
N GLY A 66 2.48 2.46 -14.08
CA GLY A 66 3.10 2.16 -12.81
C GLY A 66 2.04 1.92 -11.72
N ALA A 67 1.96 0.69 -11.19
CA ALA A 67 1.13 0.36 -10.03
C ALA A 67 1.64 0.97 -8.70
N LYS A 68 2.63 1.87 -8.77
CA LYS A 68 3.26 2.54 -7.65
C LYS A 68 2.92 4.03 -7.68
N ILE A 69 2.74 4.61 -6.51
CA ILE A 69 2.45 6.03 -6.31
C ILE A 69 3.54 6.65 -5.41
N PRO A 70 4.05 7.86 -5.71
CA PRO A 70 5.01 8.51 -4.83
C PRO A 70 4.51 8.67 -3.39
N THR A 71 5.39 8.44 -2.41
CA THR A 71 5.08 8.60 -0.98
C THR A 71 5.36 10.03 -0.52
N VAL A 72 4.58 10.98 -1.03
CA VAL A 72 4.74 12.42 -0.74
C VAL A 72 3.39 13.11 -0.55
N ILE A 73 3.39 14.17 0.27
CA ILE A 73 2.21 14.98 0.58
C ILE A 73 2.61 16.45 0.72
N TRP A 74 1.87 17.35 0.09
CA TRP A 74 1.97 18.79 0.39
C TRP A 74 0.98 19.18 1.47
N TYR A 75 1.45 19.90 2.49
CA TYR A 75 0.65 20.42 3.59
C TYR A 75 0.55 21.93 3.56
N ASN A 76 -0.66 22.44 3.68
CA ASN A 76 -0.90 23.82 4.04
C ASN A 76 -0.59 24.03 5.53
N LEU A 77 0.41 24.85 5.84
CA LEU A 77 0.87 25.05 7.22
C LEU A 77 -0.09 25.91 8.06
N GLU A 78 -0.94 26.72 7.45
CA GLU A 78 -1.94 27.51 8.17
C GLU A 78 -3.09 26.63 8.64
N THR A 79 -3.62 25.81 7.72
CA THR A 79 -4.79 24.96 7.99
C THR A 79 -4.42 23.58 8.56
N LYS A 80 -3.15 23.18 8.48
CA LYS A 80 -2.63 21.84 8.77
C LYS A 80 -3.30 20.74 7.93
N LYS A 81 -3.84 21.08 6.76
CA LYS A 81 -4.48 20.13 5.85
C LYS A 81 -3.51 19.65 4.77
N ALA A 82 -3.65 18.38 4.41
CA ALA A 82 -2.99 17.81 3.25
C ALA A 82 -3.76 18.24 1.99
N GLU A 83 -3.03 18.77 1.00
CA GLU A 83 -3.61 19.40 -0.17
C GLU A 83 -3.35 18.57 -1.44
N LEU A 84 -2.12 18.09 -1.63
CA LEU A 84 -1.73 17.26 -2.78
C LEU A 84 -1.01 16.01 -2.31
N PHE A 85 -1.18 14.92 -3.06
CA PHE A 85 -0.63 13.61 -2.74
C PHE A 85 0.05 13.01 -3.96
N GLY A 86 1.03 12.14 -3.72
CA GLY A 86 1.51 11.22 -4.74
C GLY A 86 1.99 11.87 -6.03
N ALA A 87 1.49 11.40 -7.17
CA ALA A 87 1.91 11.87 -8.49
C ALA A 87 1.51 13.33 -8.73
N GLU A 88 0.32 13.73 -8.27
CA GLU A 88 -0.15 15.12 -8.35
C GLU A 88 0.80 16.08 -7.61
N ALA A 89 1.27 15.69 -6.42
CA ALA A 89 2.23 16.46 -5.64
C ALA A 89 3.59 16.64 -6.32
N LEU A 90 3.94 15.79 -7.30
CA LEU A 90 5.17 15.87 -8.10
C LEU A 90 4.96 16.40 -9.52
N SER A 91 3.70 16.65 -9.91
CA SER A 91 3.38 17.27 -11.21
C SER A 91 3.97 18.68 -11.30
N ARG A 92 4.03 19.25 -12.51
CA ARG A 92 4.48 20.64 -12.69
C ARG A 92 3.50 21.58 -11.99
N ASP A 93 2.24 21.53 -12.40
CA ASP A 93 1.15 22.36 -11.85
C ASP A 93 1.01 22.23 -10.32
N GLY A 94 1.14 21.01 -9.79
CA GLY A 94 1.07 20.76 -8.36
C GLY A 94 2.24 21.36 -7.58
N ARG A 95 3.45 21.33 -8.14
CA ARG A 95 4.63 21.99 -7.53
C ARG A 95 4.53 23.50 -7.61
N ASP A 96 4.18 24.05 -8.77
CA ASP A 96 4.01 25.48 -8.97
C ASP A 96 2.96 26.03 -7.98
N THR A 97 1.81 25.35 -7.85
CA THR A 97 0.77 25.71 -6.89
C THR A 97 1.25 25.65 -5.43
N ALA A 98 2.01 24.60 -5.08
CA ALA A 98 2.50 24.42 -3.72
C ALA A 98 3.56 25.48 -3.34
N GLU A 99 4.42 25.85 -4.27
CA GLU A 99 5.43 26.90 -4.12
C GLU A 99 4.77 28.27 -3.97
N ASP A 100 3.83 28.61 -4.86
CA ASP A 100 3.06 29.87 -4.80
C ASP A 100 2.29 30.03 -3.47
N ARG A 101 1.77 28.92 -2.92
CA ARG A 101 1.00 28.91 -1.68
C ARG A 101 1.85 28.67 -0.42
N GLY A 102 3.17 28.54 -0.56
CA GLY A 102 4.07 28.31 0.57
C GLY A 102 3.75 27.02 1.36
N TRP A 103 3.27 25.98 0.68
CA TRP A 103 3.00 24.69 1.31
C TRP A 103 4.31 23.97 1.66
N PHE A 104 4.21 22.97 2.53
CA PHE A 104 5.35 22.21 3.01
C PHE A 104 5.30 20.77 2.52
N LEU A 105 6.39 20.29 1.90
CA LEU A 105 6.49 18.92 1.37
C LEU A 105 6.89 17.94 2.47
N ALA A 106 5.98 17.04 2.84
CA ALA A 106 6.30 15.85 3.61
C ALA A 106 6.79 14.75 2.67
N LYS A 107 8.05 14.34 2.80
CA LYS A 107 8.67 13.22 2.08
C LYS A 107 9.51 12.39 3.03
N HIS A 108 9.77 11.13 2.67
CA HIS A 108 10.56 10.20 3.48
C HIS A 108 10.11 10.06 4.95
N PHE A 109 8.86 10.41 5.26
CA PHE A 109 8.32 10.39 6.62
C PHE A 109 8.33 8.98 7.22
N LYS A 110 8.36 7.92 6.40
CA LYS A 110 8.53 6.53 6.87
C LYS A 110 9.79 6.34 7.72
N LEU A 111 10.86 7.09 7.45
CA LEU A 111 12.11 6.99 8.21
C LEU A 111 11.98 7.50 9.66
N HIS A 112 11.01 8.35 9.95
CA HIS A 112 10.73 8.82 11.32
C HIS A 112 10.09 7.74 12.19
N LEU A 113 9.47 6.72 11.59
CA LEU A 113 8.90 5.58 12.31
C LEU A 113 9.93 4.46 12.53
N GLN A 114 11.12 4.54 11.92
CA GLN A 114 12.11 3.48 11.99
C GLN A 114 12.66 3.33 13.43
N PRO A 115 12.69 2.11 14.00
CA PRO A 115 13.31 1.85 15.30
C PRO A 115 14.75 2.37 15.37
N LYS A 116 15.14 2.95 16.51
CA LYS A 116 16.45 3.64 16.66
C LYS A 116 17.63 2.70 16.42
N ASP A 117 17.52 1.45 16.87
CA ASP A 117 18.49 0.36 16.68
C ASP A 117 18.70 -0.02 15.21
N LEU A 118 17.71 0.25 14.35
CA LEU A 118 17.82 0.03 12.92
C LEU A 118 18.28 1.29 12.15
N GLN A 119 18.33 2.46 12.79
CA GLN A 119 18.75 3.70 12.14
C GLN A 119 20.28 3.71 11.95
N LYS A 120 20.73 4.25 10.82
CA LYS A 120 22.16 4.47 10.59
C LYS A 120 22.59 5.70 11.40
N ASP A 121 23.77 5.64 12.01
CA ASP A 121 24.31 6.68 12.92
C ASP A 121 24.36 8.10 12.32
N ASN A 122 24.31 8.24 10.99
CA ASN A 122 24.34 9.52 10.27
C ASN A 122 23.10 9.79 9.40
N LEU A 123 21.96 9.16 9.70
CA LEU A 123 20.74 9.36 8.91
C LEU A 123 20.18 10.77 9.15
N LYS A 124 20.32 11.66 8.17
CA LYS A 124 19.65 12.96 8.17
C LYS A 124 18.19 12.79 7.75
N LEU A 125 17.27 12.97 8.70
CA LEU A 125 15.83 12.94 8.44
C LEU A 125 15.37 14.26 7.82
N ASP A 126 14.53 14.18 6.78
CA ASP A 126 13.78 15.33 6.31
C ASP A 126 12.82 15.81 7.41
N PRO A 127 12.70 17.12 7.66
CA PRO A 127 11.80 17.63 8.70
C PRO A 127 10.34 17.31 8.38
N LEU A 128 9.54 17.06 9.42
CA LEU A 128 8.09 16.99 9.28
C LEU A 128 7.50 18.41 9.14
N PRO A 129 6.33 18.56 8.49
CA PRO A 129 5.66 19.86 8.42
C PRO A 129 5.37 20.39 9.84
N PRO A 130 5.72 21.65 10.16
CA PRO A 130 5.52 22.21 11.49
C PRO A 130 4.06 22.09 11.97
N GLY A 131 3.87 21.49 13.14
CA GLY A 131 2.55 21.27 13.75
C GLY A 131 1.73 20.12 13.12
N VAL A 132 2.31 19.34 12.21
CA VAL A 132 1.69 18.11 11.68
C VAL A 132 2.43 16.90 12.24
N SER A 133 1.72 16.06 13.00
CA SER A 133 2.32 14.87 13.60
C SER A 133 2.57 13.77 12.57
N LEU A 134 3.52 12.87 12.85
CA LEU A 134 3.78 11.71 12.00
C LEU A 134 2.53 10.83 11.83
N SER A 135 1.75 10.64 12.90
CA SER A 135 0.49 9.88 12.85
C SER A 135 -0.50 10.49 11.86
N LYS A 136 -0.61 11.83 11.85
CA LYS A 136 -1.46 12.55 10.90
C LYS A 136 -1.01 12.35 9.45
N ILE A 137 0.30 12.38 9.20
CA ILE A 137 0.84 12.15 7.84
C ILE A 137 0.47 10.75 7.34
N TYR A 138 0.67 9.73 8.19
CA TYR A 138 0.29 8.36 7.83
C TYR A 138 -1.23 8.20 7.65
N SER A 139 -2.06 8.77 8.53
CA SER A 139 -3.51 8.62 8.43
C SER A 139 -4.09 9.37 7.23
N ASP A 140 -3.57 10.55 6.90
CA ASP A 140 -3.93 11.28 5.68
C ASP A 140 -3.52 10.50 4.42
N PHE A 141 -2.30 9.92 4.40
CA PHE A 141 -1.84 9.12 3.27
C PHE A 141 -2.62 7.81 3.10
N LEU A 142 -2.87 7.07 4.18
CA LEU A 142 -3.71 5.86 4.18
C LEU A 142 -5.13 6.18 3.71
N ARG A 143 -5.69 7.31 4.14
CA ARG A 143 -7.01 7.78 3.69
C ARG A 143 -7.01 8.05 2.19
N TYR A 144 -5.97 8.69 1.67
CA TYR A 144 -5.79 8.90 0.24
C TYR A 144 -5.76 7.55 -0.51
N LEU A 145 -4.89 6.62 -0.10
CA LEU A 145 -4.76 5.31 -0.72
C LEU A 145 -6.11 4.55 -0.76
N LEU A 146 -6.79 4.46 0.38
CA LEU A 146 -8.04 3.70 0.51
C LEU A 146 -9.23 4.37 -0.21
N LYS A 147 -9.26 5.71 -0.30
CA LYS A 147 -10.24 6.43 -1.14
C LYS A 147 -10.09 6.07 -2.61
N HIS A 148 -8.86 5.97 -3.11
CA HIS A 148 -8.62 5.57 -4.49
C HIS A 148 -8.88 4.09 -4.73
N THR A 149 -8.60 3.22 -3.77
CA THR A 149 -9.01 1.81 -3.81
C THR A 149 -10.54 1.69 -3.91
N LYS A 150 -11.29 2.43 -3.08
CA LYS A 150 -12.75 2.50 -3.17
C LYS A 150 -13.21 2.90 -4.58
N ALA A 151 -12.71 4.02 -5.09
CA ALA A 151 -13.09 4.51 -6.42
C ALA A 151 -12.75 3.51 -7.54
N PHE A 152 -11.64 2.79 -7.40
CA PHE A 152 -11.30 1.70 -8.33
C PHE A 152 -12.34 0.59 -8.29
N VAL A 153 -12.71 0.10 -7.10
CA VAL A 153 -13.74 -0.95 -6.93
C VAL A 153 -15.04 -0.53 -7.59
N GLU A 154 -15.54 0.65 -7.24
CA GLU A 154 -16.82 1.18 -7.72
C GLU A 154 -16.87 1.31 -9.25
N LYS A 155 -15.72 1.59 -9.88
CA LYS A 155 -15.62 1.81 -11.33
C LYS A 155 -15.27 0.56 -12.13
N ARG A 156 -14.48 -0.36 -11.59
CA ARG A 156 -13.85 -1.45 -12.35
C ARG A 156 -14.43 -2.83 -12.07
N ILE A 157 -14.98 -3.05 -10.88
CA ILE A 157 -15.54 -4.35 -10.51
C ILE A 157 -17.04 -4.34 -10.83
N PRO A 158 -17.58 -5.37 -11.51
CA PRO A 158 -19.03 -5.52 -11.70
C PRO A 158 -19.78 -5.46 -10.37
N LEU A 159 -20.84 -4.65 -10.29
CA LEU A 159 -21.56 -4.37 -9.04
C LEU A 159 -20.68 -3.78 -7.92
N GLY A 160 -19.53 -3.18 -8.27
CA GLY A 160 -18.50 -2.74 -7.34
C GLY A 160 -19.00 -1.80 -6.25
N LYS A 161 -19.93 -0.88 -6.56
CA LYS A 161 -20.54 0.00 -5.55
C LYS A 161 -21.29 -0.78 -4.47
N GLN A 162 -22.14 -1.74 -4.87
CA GLN A 162 -22.90 -2.57 -3.94
C GLN A 162 -21.97 -3.47 -3.13
N ILE A 163 -20.95 -4.04 -3.79
CA ILE A 163 -19.91 -4.86 -3.15
C ILE A 163 -19.18 -4.04 -2.09
N TRP A 164 -18.71 -2.83 -2.44
CA TRP A 164 -18.00 -1.97 -1.50
C TRP A 164 -18.87 -1.59 -0.31
N GLU A 165 -20.09 -1.12 -0.53
CA GLU A 165 -21.01 -0.74 0.56
C GLU A 165 -21.29 -1.91 1.51
N LYS A 166 -21.49 -3.12 0.95
CA LYS A 166 -21.79 -4.33 1.72
C LYS A 166 -20.59 -4.85 2.52
N TYR A 167 -19.40 -4.87 1.92
CA TYR A 167 -18.23 -5.57 2.48
C TYR A 167 -17.15 -4.64 3.03
N ARG A 168 -17.20 -3.32 2.81
CA ARG A 168 -16.28 -2.35 3.47
C ARG A 168 -16.31 -2.46 4.99
N PRO A 169 -17.45 -2.65 5.68
CA PRO A 169 -17.47 -2.74 7.15
C PRO A 169 -16.71 -3.95 7.71
N THR A 170 -16.48 -4.98 6.90
CA THR A 170 -15.76 -6.23 7.24
C THR A 170 -14.45 -6.37 6.46
N MET A 171 -14.02 -5.33 5.74
CA MET A 171 -12.80 -5.34 4.94
C MET A 171 -11.57 -5.59 5.80
N GLU A 172 -10.64 -6.39 5.27
CA GLU A 172 -9.32 -6.61 5.85
C GLU A 172 -8.29 -5.74 5.12
N VAL A 173 -7.46 -5.04 5.88
CA VAL A 173 -6.32 -4.27 5.42
C VAL A 173 -5.06 -4.97 5.89
N VAL A 174 -4.24 -5.42 4.95
CA VAL A 174 -2.96 -6.06 5.21
C VAL A 174 -1.85 -5.07 4.88
N ILE A 175 -1.05 -4.68 5.87
CA ILE A 175 0.03 -3.70 5.69
C ILE A 175 1.37 -4.41 5.71
N ALA A 176 2.13 -4.27 4.62
CA ALA A 176 3.51 -4.70 4.56
C ALA A 176 4.40 -3.72 5.34
N HIS A 177 5.29 -4.24 6.19
CA HIS A 177 6.25 -3.43 6.93
C HIS A 177 7.68 -3.96 6.81
N PRO A 178 8.71 -3.10 7.01
CA PRO A 178 10.09 -3.54 6.97
C PRO A 178 10.37 -4.67 7.97
N ASN A 179 11.32 -5.52 7.61
CA ASN A 179 11.84 -6.53 8.54
C ASN A 179 12.45 -5.84 9.77
N GLY A 180 12.25 -6.44 10.94
CA GLY A 180 12.72 -5.90 12.22
C GLY A 180 11.79 -4.87 12.86
N TRP A 181 10.72 -4.43 12.19
CA TRP A 181 9.65 -3.68 12.86
C TRP A 181 8.83 -4.62 13.74
N SER A 182 8.45 -4.13 14.91
CA SER A 182 7.86 -4.91 15.99
C SER A 182 6.46 -4.41 16.35
N THR A 183 5.94 -4.84 17.50
CA THR A 183 4.61 -4.48 18.01
C THR A 183 4.37 -2.98 18.09
N SER A 184 5.39 -2.16 18.41
CA SER A 184 5.24 -0.70 18.51
C SER A 184 4.91 -0.05 17.17
N GLU A 185 5.64 -0.39 16.11
CA GLU A 185 5.42 0.18 14.78
C GLU A 185 4.11 -0.34 14.18
N GLN A 186 3.78 -1.61 14.41
CA GLN A 186 2.48 -2.17 14.03
C GLN A 186 1.32 -1.49 14.76
N ALA A 187 1.45 -1.22 16.06
CA ALA A 187 0.45 -0.47 16.81
C ALA A 187 0.27 0.95 16.26
N PHE A 188 1.36 1.63 15.91
CA PHE A 188 1.32 2.94 15.26
C PHE A 188 0.59 2.89 13.91
N LEU A 189 0.94 1.95 13.04
CA LEU A 189 0.29 1.80 11.72
C LEU A 189 -1.19 1.45 11.84
N ARG A 190 -1.54 0.61 12.83
CA ARG A 190 -2.94 0.27 13.13
C ARG A 190 -3.72 1.51 13.58
N ALA A 191 -3.17 2.32 14.47
CA ALA A 191 -3.77 3.59 14.89
C ALA A 191 -3.98 4.55 13.71
N ALA A 192 -2.95 4.74 12.87
CA ALA A 192 -3.07 5.57 11.68
C ALA A 192 -4.12 5.05 10.67
N THR A 193 -4.29 3.74 10.58
CA THR A 193 -5.32 3.10 9.73
C THR A 193 -6.73 3.36 10.27
N ILE A 194 -6.92 3.33 11.60
CA ILE A 194 -8.18 3.73 12.24
C ILE A 194 -8.46 5.22 11.95
N ASP A 195 -7.47 6.08 12.18
CA ASP A 195 -7.58 7.53 11.96
C ASP A 195 -7.84 7.91 10.50
N SER A 196 -7.50 7.04 9.54
CA SER A 196 -7.86 7.21 8.13
C SER A 196 -9.38 7.23 7.91
N GLY A 197 -10.15 6.63 8.83
CA GLY A 197 -11.61 6.53 8.79
C GLY A 197 -12.12 5.32 8.01
N PHE A 198 -11.27 4.37 7.63
CA PHE A 198 -11.67 3.17 6.88
C PHE A 198 -11.92 1.93 7.74
N VAL A 199 -11.43 1.90 8.98
CA VAL A 199 -11.54 0.77 9.91
C VAL A 199 -12.08 1.27 11.26
N ASP A 200 -13.00 0.52 11.85
CA ASP A 200 -13.56 0.84 13.17
C ASP A 200 -12.57 0.44 14.28
N LEU A 201 -12.43 1.29 15.31
CA LEU A 201 -11.54 1.07 16.45
C LEU A 201 -11.71 -0.33 17.08
N ASN A 202 -12.96 -0.75 17.31
CA ASN A 202 -13.28 -2.01 17.98
C ASN A 202 -12.99 -3.26 17.13
N LYS A 203 -12.77 -3.10 15.83
CA LYS A 203 -12.54 -4.20 14.87
C LYS A 203 -11.10 -4.24 14.37
N ALA A 204 -10.30 -3.21 14.66
CA ALA A 204 -8.98 -3.02 14.07
C ALA A 204 -7.98 -4.16 14.34
N SER A 205 -8.09 -4.88 15.46
CA SER A 205 -7.23 -6.03 15.74
C SER A 205 -7.46 -7.20 14.76
N LYS A 206 -8.69 -7.35 14.26
CA LYS A 206 -9.05 -8.37 13.26
C LYS A 206 -8.92 -7.85 11.83
N GLN A 207 -9.20 -6.57 11.61
CA GLN A 207 -9.22 -5.97 10.27
C GLN A 207 -7.88 -5.44 9.81
N VAL A 208 -6.95 -5.11 10.70
CA VAL A 208 -5.62 -4.62 10.33
C VAL A 208 -4.58 -5.68 10.66
N GLN A 209 -4.15 -6.37 9.61
CA GLN A 209 -3.14 -7.42 9.66
C GLN A 209 -1.81 -6.91 9.12
N PHE A 210 -0.74 -7.58 9.50
CA PHE A 210 0.62 -7.20 9.16
C PHE A 210 1.35 -8.38 8.54
N VAL A 211 2.21 -8.07 7.59
CA VAL A 211 3.13 -9.01 6.97
C VAL A 211 4.47 -8.31 6.80
N THR A 212 5.56 -9.04 6.90
CA THR A 212 6.87 -8.44 6.58
C THR A 212 7.01 -8.26 5.07
N GLU A 213 7.77 -7.24 4.65
CA GLU A 213 8.09 -7.03 3.23
C GLU A 213 8.79 -8.27 2.62
N ALA A 214 9.55 -9.03 3.41
CA ALA A 214 10.18 -10.28 2.97
C ALA A 214 9.14 -11.40 2.71
N GLU A 215 8.23 -11.65 3.66
CA GLU A 215 7.14 -12.62 3.49
C GLU A 215 6.24 -12.25 2.31
N ALA A 216 5.84 -10.99 2.19
CA ALA A 216 5.04 -10.51 1.07
C ALA A 216 5.74 -10.73 -0.28
N SER A 217 7.06 -10.49 -0.33
CA SER A 217 7.88 -10.75 -1.52
C SER A 217 7.96 -12.24 -1.85
N ILE A 218 8.06 -13.11 -0.83
CA ILE A 218 8.05 -14.57 -1.03
C ILE A 218 6.69 -15.02 -1.55
N HIS A 219 5.58 -14.59 -0.95
CA HIS A 219 4.24 -14.87 -1.46
C HIS A 219 4.11 -14.44 -2.92
N TYR A 220 4.60 -13.25 -3.27
CA TYR A 220 4.65 -12.79 -4.64
C TYR A 220 5.43 -13.77 -5.53
N CYS A 221 6.65 -14.15 -5.16
CA CYS A 221 7.48 -15.07 -5.92
C CYS A 221 6.83 -16.45 -6.08
N VAL A 222 6.26 -17.04 -5.02
CA VAL A 222 5.58 -18.35 -5.08
C VAL A 222 4.43 -18.32 -6.07
N HIS A 223 3.66 -17.23 -6.11
CA HIS A 223 2.53 -17.11 -7.03
C HIS A 223 2.94 -16.71 -8.46
N HIS A 224 4.10 -16.09 -8.65
CA HIS A 224 4.56 -15.56 -9.95
C HIS A 224 5.63 -16.43 -10.63
N SER A 225 6.00 -17.55 -10.01
CA SER A 225 7.00 -18.46 -10.54
C SER A 225 6.60 -19.90 -10.27
N SER A 226 7.30 -20.85 -10.90
CA SER A 226 7.15 -22.26 -10.56
C SER A 226 7.78 -22.62 -9.20
N LEU A 227 8.04 -21.65 -8.30
CA LEU A 227 8.63 -21.92 -6.98
C LEU A 227 7.68 -22.72 -6.10
N SER A 228 6.35 -22.64 -6.28
CA SER A 228 5.39 -23.45 -5.52
C SER A 228 5.72 -24.94 -5.52
N ASN A 229 6.26 -25.44 -6.64
CA ASN A 229 6.59 -26.86 -6.83
C ASN A 229 8.02 -27.20 -6.36
N LYS A 230 8.78 -26.20 -5.91
CA LYS A 230 10.20 -26.33 -5.50
C LYS A 230 10.41 -26.06 -4.00
N LEU A 231 9.41 -25.55 -3.30
CA LEU A 231 9.47 -25.28 -1.87
C LEU A 231 8.97 -26.50 -1.09
N GLN A 232 9.81 -27.02 -0.20
CA GLN A 232 9.44 -28.06 0.77
C GLN A 232 9.61 -27.53 2.20
N PRO A 233 8.86 -28.03 3.20
CA PRO A 233 9.11 -27.71 4.59
C PRO A 233 10.60 -27.91 4.95
N GLY A 234 11.23 -26.90 5.54
CA GLY A 234 12.68 -26.88 5.80
C GLY A 234 13.54 -26.22 4.72
N THR A 235 12.95 -25.67 3.66
CA THR A 235 13.68 -24.86 2.66
C THR A 235 14.06 -23.50 3.24
N ASN A 236 15.35 -23.18 3.28
CA ASN A 236 15.84 -21.85 3.64
C ASN A 236 15.75 -20.93 2.43
N LEU A 237 15.05 -19.80 2.58
CA LEU A 237 14.89 -18.80 1.52
C LEU A 237 15.55 -17.48 1.91
N VAL A 238 16.30 -16.92 0.96
CA VAL A 238 16.88 -15.60 1.09
C VAL A 238 16.18 -14.68 0.10
N SER A 239 15.44 -13.69 0.60
CA SER A 239 14.83 -12.65 -0.21
C SER A 239 15.70 -11.39 -0.17
N PHE A 240 16.16 -10.93 -1.33
CA PHE A 240 16.89 -9.67 -1.46
C PHE A 240 15.95 -8.58 -1.95
N SER A 241 15.42 -7.76 -1.04
CA SER A 241 14.67 -6.56 -1.43
C SER A 241 15.62 -5.37 -1.54
N CYS A 242 16.08 -5.06 -2.76
CA CYS A 242 16.88 -3.87 -3.02
C CYS A 242 15.97 -2.62 -3.09
N VAL A 243 15.51 -2.12 -1.93
CA VAL A 243 14.63 -0.92 -1.86
C VAL A 243 15.39 0.33 -1.38
N LYS A 244 16.68 0.17 -1.02
CA LYS A 244 17.60 1.28 -0.73
C LYS A 244 18.94 1.01 -1.43
N PRO A 245 19.66 2.03 -1.93
CA PRO A 245 21.08 1.87 -2.22
C PRO A 245 21.78 1.41 -0.94
N GLY A 246 22.28 0.17 -0.92
CA GLY A 246 23.12 -0.34 0.16
C GLY A 246 22.41 -0.85 1.42
N SER A 247 21.32 -1.61 1.31
CA SER A 247 20.89 -2.49 2.39
C SER A 247 20.62 -3.90 1.84
N LEU A 248 21.59 -4.78 2.05
CA LEU A 248 21.42 -6.23 1.97
C LEU A 248 20.99 -6.68 3.36
N THR A 249 19.82 -7.30 3.47
CA THR A 249 19.44 -8.03 4.68
C THR A 249 19.47 -9.51 4.35
N LEU A 250 20.50 -10.21 4.82
CA LEU A 250 20.58 -11.67 4.78
C LEU A 250 19.81 -12.22 5.97
N PHE A 251 18.85 -13.11 5.71
CA PHE A 251 18.27 -13.98 6.73
C PHE A 251 18.68 -15.42 6.39
N LYS A 252 19.14 -16.15 7.41
CA LYS A 252 19.47 -17.58 7.34
C LYS A 252 18.28 -18.40 7.80
#